data_AF-A0A3D3YLD1-F1
#
_entry.id   AF-A0A3D3YLD1-F1
#
_cell.length_a   1.000
_cell.length_b   1.000
_cell.length_c   1.000
_cell.angle_alpha   90.00
_cell.angle_beta   90.00
_cell.angle_gamma   90.00
#
_symmetry.space_group_name_H-M   'P 1'
#
loop_
_entity.id
_entity.type
_entity.pdbx_description
1 polymer ?
#
loop_
_entity_poly.entity_id
_entity_poly.type
_entity_poly.pdbx_seq_one_letter_code
_entity_poly.pdbx_strand_id
1 'polypeptide(L)'
;MNIVLYGISEELAQRTAMHYGFALCRPFETGTEEENRFWLQPRLENEEELLAFIERMAQHDEQIAAVVAAPTEASTETPMGDFNAVLYATRTDKLFTLGTATGGAVNNAVSDQTPEYELARIIETQLGRVCAHEGL
;
A
#
# COMPACT_ATOMS: atom_id res chain seq x y z
N MET A 1 -7.99 -7.00 -9.14
CA MET A 1 -7.05 -6.80 -8.03
C MET A 1 -6.97 -5.34 -7.58
N ASN A 2 -7.33 -5.01 -6.32
CA ASN A 2 -7.14 -3.65 -5.78
C ASN A 2 -5.99 -3.59 -4.78
N ILE A 3 -5.17 -2.55 -4.88
CA ILE A 3 -4.04 -2.30 -3.97
C ILE A 3 -4.19 -0.92 -3.34
N VAL A 4 -4.14 -0.85 -2.01
CA VAL A 4 -4.17 0.42 -1.26
C VAL A 4 -2.73 0.91 -1.09
N LEU A 5 -2.47 2.17 -1.43
CA LEU A 5 -1.18 2.82 -1.30
C LEU A 5 -1.29 3.89 -0.20
N TYR A 6 -0.66 3.64 0.96
CA TYR A 6 -0.73 4.52 2.13
C TYR A 6 0.57 5.32 2.34
N GLY A 7 0.46 6.65 2.30
CA GLY A 7 1.61 7.53 2.50
C GLY A 7 2.67 7.47 1.39
N ILE A 8 2.30 6.94 0.22
CA ILE A 8 3.14 6.89 -0.98
C ILE A 8 2.93 8.19 -1.77
N SER A 9 3.99 8.71 -2.40
CA SER A 9 3.86 9.93 -3.20
C SER A 9 2.96 9.70 -4.41
N GLU A 10 2.18 10.73 -4.74
CA GLU A 10 1.24 10.69 -5.84
C GLU A 10 1.92 10.38 -7.18
N GLU A 11 3.07 11.02 -7.43
CA GLU A 11 3.87 10.83 -8.63
C GLU A 11 4.29 9.36 -8.79
N LEU A 12 4.76 8.74 -7.72
CA LEU A 12 5.14 7.33 -7.71
C LEU A 12 3.94 6.42 -7.97
N ALA A 13 2.83 6.67 -7.29
CA ALA A 13 1.60 5.91 -7.47
C ALA A 13 1.09 6.01 -8.91
N GLN A 14 1.12 7.20 -9.52
CA GLN A 14 0.67 7.44 -10.89
C GLN A 14 1.58 6.77 -11.91
N ARG A 15 2.91 6.93 -11.79
CA ARG A 15 3.88 6.26 -12.67
C ARG A 15 3.70 4.75 -12.63
N THR A 16 3.51 4.19 -11.45
CA THR A 16 3.33 2.75 -11.25
C THR A 16 1.99 2.27 -11.80
N ALA A 17 0.91 3.03 -11.56
CA ALA A 17 -0.40 2.71 -12.10
C ALA A 17 -0.39 2.65 -13.63
N MET A 18 0.22 3.66 -14.29
CA MET A 18 0.39 3.68 -15.74
C MET A 18 1.22 2.50 -16.25
N HIS A 19 2.29 2.14 -15.55
CA HIS A 19 3.18 1.06 -15.97
C HIS A 19 2.49 -0.30 -15.98
N TYR A 20 1.64 -0.59 -15.00
CA TYR A 20 0.96 -1.87 -14.85
C TYR A 20 -0.50 -1.87 -15.32
N GLY A 21 -1.00 -0.75 -15.89
CA GLY A 21 -2.36 -0.64 -16.38
C GLY A 21 -3.44 -0.58 -15.29
N PHE A 22 -3.12 -0.08 -14.09
CA PHE A 22 -4.09 0.16 -13.02
C PHE A 22 -4.73 1.54 -13.15
N ALA A 23 -6.01 1.64 -12.78
CA ALA A 23 -6.62 2.94 -12.55
C ALA A 23 -6.21 3.47 -11.17
N LEU A 24 -5.69 4.70 -11.12
CA LEU A 24 -5.36 5.39 -9.86
C LEU A 24 -6.59 6.16 -9.36
N CYS A 25 -7.12 5.79 -8.20
CA CYS A 25 -8.28 6.41 -7.58
C CYS A 25 -7.89 7.19 -6.33
N ARG A 26 -8.53 8.35 -6.14
CA ARG A 26 -8.36 9.24 -4.99
C ARG A 26 -9.70 9.89 -4.62
N PRO A 27 -10.03 10.01 -3.33
CA PRO A 27 -9.48 9.25 -2.20
C PRO A 27 -9.92 7.77 -2.26
N PHE A 28 -9.70 6.99 -1.20
CA PHE A 28 -10.23 5.63 -1.07
C PHE A 28 -11.76 5.66 -1.03
N GLU A 29 -12.37 5.69 -2.22
CA GLU A 29 -13.81 5.80 -2.49
C GLU A 29 -14.38 4.52 -3.11
N THR A 30 -15.69 4.36 -2.94
CA THR A 30 -16.47 3.24 -3.45
C THR A 30 -16.72 3.34 -4.96
N GLY A 31 -16.34 2.28 -5.66
CA GLY A 31 -17.05 1.84 -6.87
C GLY A 31 -16.48 2.31 -8.20
N THR A 32 -16.20 1.34 -9.07
CA THR A 32 -16.65 1.19 -10.47
C THR A 32 -16.07 -0.14 -10.97
N GLU A 33 -16.73 -0.77 -11.94
CA GLU A 33 -16.53 -2.15 -12.46
C GLU A 33 -15.15 -2.45 -13.11
N GLU A 34 -14.10 -1.70 -12.80
CA GLU A 34 -12.75 -2.01 -13.30
C GLU A 34 -12.07 -2.99 -12.37
N GLU A 35 -11.48 -4.01 -12.97
CA GLU A 35 -10.93 -5.13 -12.22
C GLU A 35 -9.65 -4.73 -11.48
N ASN A 36 -8.87 -3.71 -11.89
CA ASN A 36 -7.56 -3.40 -11.31
C ASN A 36 -7.35 -1.93 -10.90
N ARG A 37 -7.25 -1.64 -9.60
CA ARG A 37 -7.09 -0.27 -9.07
C ARG A 37 -6.01 -0.09 -8.03
N PHE A 38 -5.40 1.10 -8.06
CA PHE A 38 -4.65 1.65 -6.94
C PHE A 38 -5.48 2.69 -6.21
N TRP A 39 -5.73 2.44 -4.93
CA TRP A 39 -6.35 3.40 -4.05
C TRP A 39 -5.28 4.16 -3.29
N LEU A 40 -5.06 5.40 -3.67
CA LEU A 40 -4.08 6.24 -3.00
C LEU A 40 -4.71 6.90 -1.79
N GLN A 41 -4.25 6.52 -0.61
CA GLN A 41 -4.63 7.12 0.66
C GLN A 41 -3.49 8.02 1.15
N PRO A 42 -3.67 9.35 1.15
CA PRO A 42 -2.72 10.26 1.79
C PRO A 42 -2.66 9.97 3.29
N ARG A 43 -1.61 10.49 3.93
CA ARG A 43 -1.48 10.45 5.39
C ARG A 43 -2.69 11.09 6.04
N LEU A 44 -3.16 10.46 7.09
CA LEU A 44 -4.34 10.90 7.83
C LEU A 44 -3.84 11.86 8.91
N GLU A 45 -4.45 13.02 9.02
CA GLU A 45 -3.99 14.08 9.94
C GLU A 45 -4.84 14.10 11.23
N ASN A 46 -6.02 13.50 11.20
CA ASN A 46 -7.00 13.54 12.30
C ASN A 46 -7.59 12.15 12.62
N GLU A 47 -8.04 11.97 13.86
CA GLU A 47 -8.62 10.72 14.36
C GLU A 47 -9.94 10.34 13.64
N GLU A 48 -10.75 11.33 13.24
CA GLU A 48 -11.99 11.07 12.48
C GLU A 48 -11.70 10.47 11.10
N GLU A 49 -10.68 10.98 10.40
CA GLU A 49 -10.24 10.44 9.11
C GLU A 49 -9.66 9.04 9.27
N LEU A 50 -8.99 8.79 10.41
CA LEU A 50 -8.47 7.49 10.77
C LEU A 50 -9.57 6.46 10.99
N LEU A 51 -10.56 6.76 11.83
CA LEU A 51 -11.72 5.90 12.06
C LEU A 51 -12.44 5.59 10.74
N ALA A 52 -12.72 6.62 9.94
CA ALA A 52 -13.36 6.45 8.64
C ALA A 52 -12.52 5.59 7.68
N PHE A 53 -11.20 5.67 7.73
CA PHE A 53 -10.31 4.83 6.94
C PHE A 53 -10.35 3.37 7.41
N ILE A 54 -10.27 3.12 8.72
CA ILE A 54 -10.36 1.77 9.31
C ILE A 54 -11.68 1.10 8.94
N GLU A 55 -12.81 1.82 9.06
CA GLU A 55 -14.11 1.31 8.69
C GLU A 55 -14.19 0.96 7.20
N ARG A 56 -13.66 1.82 6.32
CA ARG A 56 -13.61 1.53 4.88
C ARG A 56 -12.71 0.34 4.56
N MET A 57 -11.55 0.21 5.21
CA MET A 57 -10.65 -0.94 5.07
C MET A 57 -11.37 -2.24 5.43
N ALA A 58 -12.15 -2.24 6.52
CA ALA A 58 -12.94 -3.38 6.93
C ALA A 58 -14.09 -3.70 5.96
N GLN A 59 -14.78 -2.67 5.43
CA GLN A 59 -15.86 -2.84 4.46
C GLN A 59 -15.38 -3.43 3.12
N HIS A 60 -14.13 -3.13 2.73
CA HIS A 60 -13.56 -3.55 1.45
C HIS A 60 -12.48 -4.63 1.57
N ASP A 61 -12.30 -5.28 2.73
CA ASP A 61 -11.21 -6.25 2.95
C ASP A 61 -11.16 -7.32 1.85
N GLU A 62 -12.30 -7.87 1.44
CA GLU A 62 -12.38 -8.90 0.39
C GLU A 62 -11.93 -8.40 -0.99
N GLN A 63 -12.04 -7.10 -1.26
CA GLN A 63 -11.65 -6.49 -2.54
C GLN A 63 -10.20 -6.01 -2.53
N ILE A 64 -9.60 -5.86 -1.35
CA ILE A 64 -8.21 -5.43 -1.17
C ILE A 64 -7.31 -6.66 -1.24
N ALA A 65 -6.49 -6.71 -2.29
CA ALA A 65 -5.47 -7.74 -2.46
C ALA A 65 -4.21 -7.43 -1.64
N ALA A 66 -3.85 -6.15 -1.53
CA ALA A 66 -2.69 -5.72 -0.77
C ALA A 66 -2.84 -4.27 -0.28
N VAL A 67 -2.17 -3.97 0.83
CA VAL A 67 -1.95 -2.62 1.34
C VAL A 67 -0.46 -2.40 1.39
N VAL A 68 0.02 -1.37 0.69
CA VAL A 68 1.42 -0.96 0.68
C VAL A 68 1.53 0.35 1.41
N ALA A 69 2.23 0.35 2.55
CA ALA A 69 2.44 1.53 3.36
C ALA A 69 3.90 1.96 3.34
N ALA A 70 4.16 3.22 3.04
CA ALA A 70 5.48 3.80 3.33
C ALA A 70 5.52 4.19 4.82
N PRO A 71 6.55 3.88 5.61
CA PRO A 71 6.81 4.52 6.90
C PRO A 71 7.46 5.90 6.68
N THR A 72 7.25 6.86 7.59
CA THR A 72 7.96 8.16 7.54
C THR A 72 9.19 8.08 8.45
N GLU A 73 10.39 8.48 7.98
CA GLU A 73 11.62 8.48 8.80
C GLU A 73 11.69 9.61 9.84
N ALA A 74 10.73 10.54 9.84
CA ALA A 74 10.80 11.77 10.61
C ALA A 74 9.65 11.88 11.63
N SER A 75 9.96 11.64 12.90
CA SER A 75 9.84 12.64 13.97
C SER A 75 9.99 11.99 15.33
N THR A 76 11.08 12.27 16.06
CA THR A 76 11.40 11.75 17.39
C THR A 76 10.44 12.17 18.52
N GLU A 77 9.31 12.81 18.21
CA GLU A 77 8.39 13.33 19.24
C GLU A 77 6.96 12.77 19.15
N THR A 78 6.44 12.36 17.98
CA THR A 78 5.25 11.49 17.85
C THR A 78 5.00 11.08 16.37
N PRO A 79 5.59 9.98 15.85
CA PRO A 79 5.38 9.54 14.46
C PRO A 79 4.64 8.20 14.36
N MET A 80 4.00 7.72 15.44
CA MET A 80 3.54 6.33 15.57
C MET A 80 2.02 6.14 15.49
N GLY A 81 1.21 7.18 15.30
CA GLY A 81 -0.26 7.03 15.30
C GLY A 81 -0.80 6.37 14.03
N ASP A 82 -0.48 6.97 12.88
CA ASP A 82 -1.24 6.72 11.64
C ASP A 82 -0.79 5.42 10.95
N PHE A 83 0.51 5.12 10.98
CA PHE A 83 1.04 3.86 10.46
C PHE A 83 0.63 2.65 11.32
N ASN A 84 0.56 2.81 12.65
CA ASN A 84 0.06 1.75 13.52
C ASN A 84 -1.42 1.47 13.26
N ALA A 85 -2.21 2.47 12.94
CA ALA A 85 -3.61 2.25 12.61
C ALA A 85 -3.78 1.43 11.31
N VAL A 86 -2.92 1.65 10.30
CA VAL A 86 -2.85 0.78 9.12
C VAL A 86 -2.45 -0.65 9.50
N LEU A 87 -1.46 -0.80 10.40
CA LEU A 87 -1.05 -2.11 10.93
C LEU A 87 -2.19 -2.84 11.65
N TYR A 88 -3.01 -2.13 12.42
CA TYR A 88 -4.14 -2.72 13.17
C TYR A 88 -5.35 -3.02 12.29
N ALA A 89 -5.63 -2.19 11.29
CA ALA A 89 -6.80 -2.32 10.43
C ALA A 89 -6.61 -3.32 9.27
N THR A 90 -5.36 -3.66 8.96
CA THR A 90 -5.02 -4.51 7.82
C THR A 90 -4.60 -5.90 8.29
N ARG A 91 -5.09 -6.94 7.61
CA ARG A 91 -4.61 -8.29 7.84
C ARG A 91 -3.13 -8.42 7.48
N THR A 92 -2.35 -9.09 8.33
CA THR A 92 -0.89 -9.22 8.18
C THR A 92 -0.48 -9.89 6.87
N ASP A 93 -1.32 -10.76 6.30
CA ASP A 93 -1.08 -11.43 5.01
C ASP A 93 -1.24 -10.52 3.78
N LYS A 94 -1.85 -9.34 3.95
CA LYS A 94 -2.11 -8.35 2.91
C LYS A 94 -1.27 -7.08 3.06
N LEU A 95 -0.59 -6.90 4.20
CA LEU A 95 0.16 -5.68 4.50
C LEU A 95 1.63 -5.81 4.06
N PHE A 96 2.08 -4.82 3.30
CA PHE A 96 3.46 -4.66 2.84
C PHE A 96 3.95 -3.26 3.22
N THR A 97 5.24 -3.17 3.55
CA THR A 97 5.86 -1.90 3.94
C THR A 97 6.99 -1.58 2.97
N LEU A 98 7.02 -0.35 2.46
CA LEU A 98 8.19 0.11 1.71
C LEU A 98 9.30 0.35 2.72
N GLY A 99 10.39 -0.42 2.62
CA GLY A 99 11.48 -0.31 3.59
C GLY A 99 12.12 1.07 3.57
N THR A 100 12.12 1.75 4.71
CA THR A 100 13.26 2.60 5.07
C THR A 100 14.15 1.76 5.97
N ALA A 101 15.45 1.79 5.71
CA ALA A 101 16.40 0.95 6.41
C ALA A 101 16.41 1.27 7.90
N THR A 102 15.78 0.45 8.75
CA THR A 102 16.18 0.39 10.16
C THR A 102 15.82 -0.93 10.83
N GLY A 103 16.83 -1.80 10.89
CA GLY A 103 17.04 -2.72 12.02
C GLY A 103 16.55 -4.15 11.85
N GLY A 104 17.33 -5.01 11.16
CA GLY A 104 17.16 -6.45 11.39
C GLY A 104 17.67 -7.47 10.38
N ALA A 105 18.64 -7.18 9.51
CA ALA A 105 19.63 -8.15 9.00
C ALA A 105 20.44 -7.48 7.89
N VAL A 106 21.73 -7.29 8.15
CA VAL A 106 22.72 -6.90 7.15
C VAL A 106 23.01 -8.13 6.28
N ASN A 107 22.07 -8.48 5.39
CA ASN A 107 22.43 -9.22 4.20
C ASN A 107 22.88 -8.19 3.16
N ASN A 108 24.19 -8.00 3.17
CA ASN A 108 24.97 -7.15 2.31
C ASN A 108 24.76 -7.51 0.83
N ALA A 109 23.68 -7.01 0.23
CA ALA A 109 23.47 -6.97 -1.21
C ALA A 109 22.55 -5.79 -1.59
N VAL A 110 23.21 -4.67 -1.88
CA VAL A 110 22.76 -3.58 -2.76
C VAL A 110 21.64 -2.67 -2.23
N SER A 111 22.09 -1.62 -1.54
CA SER A 111 21.42 -0.36 -1.25
C SER A 111 21.07 0.47 -2.50
N ASP A 112 20.17 -0.02 -3.35
CA ASP A 112 19.61 0.76 -4.49
C ASP A 112 18.14 0.41 -4.78
N GLN A 113 17.44 -0.19 -3.82
CA GLN A 113 16.02 -0.50 -3.99
C GLN A 113 15.20 0.77 -3.76
N THR A 114 14.97 1.52 -4.83
CA THR A 114 14.05 2.66 -4.83
C THR A 114 12.65 2.18 -4.40
N PRO A 115 11.82 3.04 -3.78
CA PRO A 115 10.43 2.69 -3.43
C PRO A 115 9.63 2.20 -4.65
N GLU A 116 10.05 2.58 -5.86
CA GLU A 116 9.59 2.06 -7.15
C GLU A 116 9.83 0.55 -7.32
N TYR A 117 11.03 0.07 -7.02
CA TYR A 117 11.38 -1.35 -7.16
C TYR A 117 10.60 -2.23 -6.17
N GLU A 118 10.51 -1.81 -4.91
CA GLU A 118 9.76 -2.57 -3.91
C GLU A 118 8.25 -2.58 -4.22
N LEU A 119 7.69 -1.46 -4.66
CA LEU A 119 6.30 -1.40 -5.09
C LEU A 119 6.05 -2.30 -6.31
N ALA A 120 6.93 -2.27 -7.31
CA ALA A 120 6.90 -3.16 -8.47
C ALA A 120 6.92 -4.64 -8.06
N ARG A 121 7.85 -5.03 -7.19
CA ARG A 121 7.96 -6.40 -6.68
C ARG A 121 6.70 -6.88 -5.98
N ILE A 122 6.06 -6.02 -5.18
CA ILE A 122 4.79 -6.34 -4.50
C ILE A 122 3.69 -6.57 -5.53
N ILE A 123 3.57 -5.68 -6.52
CA ILE A 123 2.57 -5.78 -7.58
C ILE A 123 2.77 -7.07 -8.39
N GLU A 124 4.00 -7.36 -8.84
CA GLU A 124 4.32 -8.58 -9.58
C GLU A 124 4.04 -9.85 -8.76
N THR A 125 4.33 -9.84 -7.46
CA THR A 125 4.02 -10.97 -6.57
C THR A 125 2.51 -11.21 -6.47
N GLN A 126 1.71 -10.14 -6.36
CA GLN A 126 0.26 -10.26 -6.27
C GLN A 126 -0.37 -10.62 -7.62
N LEU A 127 0.10 -10.02 -8.72
CA LEU A 127 -0.29 -10.41 -10.08
C LEU A 127 0.02 -11.88 -10.35
N GLY A 128 1.22 -12.35 -10.00
CA GLY A 128 1.61 -13.76 -10.16
C GLY A 128 0.75 -14.72 -9.34
N ARG A 129 0.29 -14.29 -8.14
CA ARG A 129 -0.68 -15.04 -7.34
C ARG A 129 -2.06 -15.10 -7.97
N VAL A 130 -2.52 -14.00 -8.58
CA VAL A 130 -3.78 -13.97 -9.34
C VAL A 130 -3.70 -14.89 -10.56
N CYS A 131 -2.63 -14.80 -11.37
CA CYS A 131 -2.43 -15.69 -12.52
C CYS A 131 -2.36 -17.17 -12.14
N ALA A 132 -1.73 -17.51 -11.01
CA ALA A 132 -1.66 -18.88 -10.51
C ALA A 132 -3.01 -19.40 -9.97
N HIS A 133 -3.88 -18.50 -9.47
CA HIS A 133 -5.21 -18.85 -8.99
C HIS A 133 -6.23 -18.99 -10.12
N GLU A 134 -6.10 -18.18 -11.18
CA GLU A 134 -7.01 -18.18 -12.34
C GLU A 134 -6.66 -19.23 -13.41
N GLY A 135 -5.56 -19.97 -13.25
CA GLY A 135 -5.25 -21.13 -14.09
C GLY A 135 -5.04 -20.82 -15.57
N LEU A 136 -4.18 -19.83 -15.86
CA LEU A 136 -3.58 -19.66 -17.19
C LEU A 136 -2.35 -20.57 -17.38
#